data_AF-A0A7W1RTU2-F1
#
_entry.id   AF-A0A7W1RTU2-F1
#
_cell.length_a   1.000
_cell.length_b   1.000
_cell.length_c   1.000
_cell.angle_alpha   90.00
_cell.angle_beta   90.00
_cell.angle_gamma   90.00
#
_symmetry.space_group_name_H-M   'P 1'
#
loop_
_entity.id
_entity.type
_entity.pdbx_description
1 polymer ?
#
loop_
_entity_poly.entity_id
_entity_poly.type
_entity_poly.pdbx_seq_one_letter_code
_entity_poly.pdbx_strand_id
1 'polypeptide(L)'
;MAAAVGPSAAWRVIRSRNFGPYFVGNASSASGTWFQNLAASILVFRLTHSAFLLGVLNFCQFVPVLLLSVWAGNLADRVDRKRLLLITQLVATSLSAILAAL
;
A
#
# COMPACT_ATOMS: atom_id res chain seq x y z
N MET A 1 1.13 -0.78 32.20
CA MET A 1 1.44 -2.23 32.28
C MET A 1 1.71 -2.74 30.87
N ALA A 2 2.90 -2.44 30.34
CA ALA A 2 3.31 -2.75 28.97
C ALA A 2 3.87 -4.18 28.92
N ALA A 3 3.06 -5.13 28.46
CA ALA A 3 3.53 -6.49 28.24
C ALA A 3 4.56 -6.47 27.11
N ALA A 4 5.81 -6.82 27.43
CA ALA A 4 6.86 -7.05 26.46
C ALA A 4 6.37 -8.09 25.44
N VAL A 5 6.12 -7.64 24.22
CA VAL A 5 5.74 -8.50 23.09
C VAL A 5 6.97 -9.32 22.73
N GLY A 6 7.14 -10.46 23.39
CA GLY A 6 8.17 -11.43 23.01
C GLY A 6 7.90 -12.00 21.60
N PRO A 7 8.92 -12.50 20.88
CA PRO A 7 8.76 -13.06 19.54
C PRO A 7 7.71 -14.19 19.46
N SER A 8 7.44 -14.87 20.58
CA SER A 8 6.39 -15.88 20.74
C SER A 8 4.96 -15.33 20.71
N ALA A 9 4.76 -14.04 20.96
CA ALA A 9 3.47 -13.36 20.80
C ALA A 9 3.22 -13.00 19.33
N ALA A 10 4.24 -12.52 18.61
CA ALA A 10 4.16 -12.24 17.18
C ALA A 10 3.81 -13.50 16.37
N TRP A 11 4.44 -14.64 16.69
CA TRP A 11 4.16 -15.92 16.03
C TRP A 11 2.73 -16.44 16.26
N ARG A 12 2.16 -16.12 17.42
CA ARG A 12 0.78 -16.49 17.79
C ARG A 12 -0.26 -15.66 17.04
N VAL A 13 0.04 -14.39 16.81
CA VAL A 13 -0.82 -13.46 16.06
C VAL A 13 -0.84 -13.82 14.58
N ILE A 14 0.33 -14.13 13.99
CA ILE A 14 0.43 -14.59 12.59
C ILE A 14 -0.25 -15.95 12.38
N ARG A 15 -0.31 -16.81 13.40
CA ARG A 15 -1.01 -18.11 13.31
C ARG A 15 -2.52 -18.04 13.60
N SER A 16 -3.05 -16.86 13.92
CA SER A 16 -4.48 -16.69 14.14
C SER A 16 -5.24 -16.73 12.81
N ARG A 17 -6.39 -17.42 12.81
CA ARG A 17 -7.17 -17.77 11.60
C ARG A 17 -7.71 -16.57 10.82
N ASN A 18 -7.83 -15.41 11.46
CA ASN A 18 -8.23 -14.14 10.82
C ASN A 18 -7.05 -13.23 10.45
N PHE A 19 -5.96 -13.19 11.23
CA PHE A 19 -4.87 -12.25 10.99
C PHE A 19 -3.76 -12.81 10.10
N GLY A 20 -3.49 -14.13 10.16
CA GLY A 20 -2.44 -14.77 9.37
C GLY A 20 -2.60 -14.58 7.86
N PRO A 21 -3.75 -14.95 7.27
CA PRO A 21 -4.00 -14.76 5.85
C PRO A 21 -4.00 -13.28 5.43
N TYR A 22 -4.55 -12.41 6.28
CA TYR A 22 -4.54 -10.95 6.04
C TYR A 22 -3.12 -10.38 6.04
N PHE A 23 -2.29 -10.77 7.01
CA PHE A 23 -0.91 -10.30 7.13
C PHE A 23 -0.07 -10.76 5.94
N VAL A 24 -0.16 -12.03 5.55
CA VAL A 24 0.56 -12.57 4.39
C VAL A 24 0.06 -11.92 3.11
N GLY A 25 -1.26 -11.78 2.92
CA GLY A 25 -1.84 -11.12 1.75
C GLY A 25 -1.43 -9.65 1.64
N ASN A 26 -1.44 -8.91 2.76
CA ASN A 26 -1.03 -7.51 2.81
C ASN A 26 0.49 -7.35 2.60
N ALA A 27 1.31 -8.23 3.19
CA ALA A 27 2.75 -8.22 2.99
C ALA A 27 3.13 -8.51 1.53
N SER A 28 2.49 -9.49 0.90
CA SER A 28 2.67 -9.80 -0.52
C SER A 28 2.19 -8.65 -1.42
N SER A 29 1.03 -8.06 -1.12
CA SER A 29 0.50 -6.91 -1.89
C SER A 29 1.44 -5.70 -1.78
N ALA A 30 1.89 -5.37 -0.58
CA ALA A 30 2.85 -4.29 -0.35
C ALA A 30 4.14 -4.55 -1.13
N SER A 31 4.66 -5.78 -1.09
CA SER A 31 5.86 -6.16 -1.85
C SER A 31 5.66 -5.97 -3.36
N GLY A 32 4.49 -6.37 -3.89
CA GLY A 32 4.14 -6.14 -5.30
C GLY A 32 4.09 -4.66 -5.68
N THR A 33 3.53 -3.81 -4.81
CA THR A 33 3.54 -2.35 -5.00
C THR A 33 4.95 -1.77 -5.02
N TRP A 34 5.84 -2.23 -4.15
CA TRP A 34 7.25 -1.81 -4.15
C TRP A 34 7.98 -2.24 -5.44
N PHE A 35 7.72 -3.45 -5.93
CA PHE A 35 8.24 -3.91 -7.21
C PHE A 35 7.69 -3.09 -8.39
N GLN A 36 6.40 -2.73 -8.39
CA GLN A 36 5.84 -1.83 -9.41
C GLN A 36 6.50 -0.45 -9.39
N ASN A 37 6.74 0.13 -8.20
CA ASN A 37 7.43 1.41 -8.07
C ASN A 37 8.86 1.35 -8.61
N LEU A 38 9.59 0.27 -8.31
CA LEU A 38 10.92 0.03 -8.87
C LEU A 38 10.88 -0.12 -10.39
N ALA A 39 9.94 -0.91 -10.92
CA ALA A 39 9.78 -1.11 -12.36
C ALA A 39 9.45 0.19 -13.09
N ALA A 40 8.51 0.99 -12.55
CA ALA A 40 8.16 2.30 -13.10
C ALA A 40 9.36 3.26 -13.08
N SER A 41 10.14 3.26 -12.00
CA SER A 41 11.36 4.07 -11.88
C SER A 41 12.42 3.65 -12.91
N ILE A 42 12.64 2.35 -13.08
CA ILE A 42 13.59 1.83 -14.07
C ILE A 42 13.12 2.13 -15.51
N LEU A 43 11.82 2.02 -15.78
CA LEU A 43 11.23 2.28 -17.10
C LEU A 43 11.39 3.76 -17.49
N VAL A 44 11.08 4.68 -16.58
CA VAL A 44 11.26 6.13 -16.82
C VAL A 44 12.74 6.48 -16.96
N PHE A 45 13.62 5.85 -16.18
CA PHE A 45 15.07 6.02 -16.35
C PHE A 45 15.52 5.57 -17.75
N ARG A 46 15.06 4.41 -18.23
CA ARG A 46 15.42 3.88 -19.55
C ARG A 46 14.87 4.73 -20.70
N LEU A 47 13.66 5.25 -20.58
CA LEU A 47 13.04 6.06 -21.64
C LEU A 47 13.60 7.48 -21.70
N THR A 48 14.03 8.04 -20.56
CA THR A 48 14.34 9.47 -20.47
C THR A 48 15.84 9.75 -20.28
N HIS A 49 16.62 8.77 -19.80
CA HIS A 49 18.04 8.92 -19.41
C HIS A 49 18.32 10.08 -18.42
N SER A 50 17.28 10.69 -17.83
CA SER A 50 17.36 11.89 -17.00
C SER A 50 16.75 11.65 -15.63
N ALA A 51 17.55 11.85 -14.58
CA ALA A 51 17.14 11.74 -13.19
C ALA A 51 16.10 12.82 -12.77
N PHE A 52 15.97 13.90 -13.55
CA PHE A 52 15.04 14.99 -13.24
C PHE A 52 13.57 14.57 -13.41
N LEU A 53 13.24 13.84 -14.48
CA LEU A 53 11.87 13.36 -14.70
C LEU A 53 11.44 12.29 -13.70
N LEU A 54 12.38 11.52 -13.15
CA LEU A 54 12.12 10.60 -12.03
C LEU A 54 11.73 11.34 -10.75
N GLY A 55 12.38 12.48 -10.49
CA GLY A 55 12.03 13.37 -9.40
C GLY A 55 10.63 13.94 -9.57
N VAL A 56 10.26 14.38 -10.78
CA VAL A 56 8.92 14.89 -11.09
C VAL A 56 7.85 13.79 -10.95
N LEU A 57 8.12 12.57 -11.42
CA LEU A 57 7.20 11.44 -11.28
C LEU A 57 6.93 11.12 -9.80
N ASN A 58 7.98 11.01 -8.98
CA ASN A 58 7.82 10.80 -7.54
C ASN A 58 7.04 11.94 -6.90
N PHE A 59 7.34 13.20 -7.27
CA PHE A 59 6.57 14.36 -6.80
C PHE A 59 5.08 14.22 -7.10
N CYS A 60 4.73 13.91 -8.35
CA CYS A 60 3.34 13.69 -8.76
C CYS A 60 2.68 12.49 -8.06
N GLN A 61 3.45 11.50 -7.61
CA GLN A 61 2.93 10.35 -6.88
C GLN A 61 2.67 10.66 -5.39
N PHE A 62 3.48 11.52 -4.78
CA PHE A 62 3.33 11.91 -3.37
C PHE A 62 2.37 13.08 -3.14
N VAL A 63 2.22 13.99 -4.10
CA VAL A 63 1.27 15.13 -4.03
C VAL A 63 -0.18 14.71 -3.72
N PRO A 64 -0.78 13.76 -4.46
CA PRO A 64 -2.15 13.32 -4.16
C PRO A 64 -2.22 12.65 -2.80
N VAL A 65 -1.20 11.87 -2.41
CA VAL A 65 -1.14 11.26 -1.07
C VAL A 65 -1.13 12.33 0.03
N LEU A 66 -0.33 13.39 -0.12
CA LEU A 66 -0.29 14.51 0.84
C LEU A 66 -1.64 15.22 0.93
N LEU A 67 -2.24 15.58 -0.20
CA LEU A 67 -3.54 16.27 -0.25
C LEU A 67 -4.68 15.41 0.31
N LEU A 68 -4.70 14.12 -0.02
CA LEU A 68 -5.72 13.18 0.43
C LEU A 68 -5.46 12.69 1.86
N SER A 69 -4.22 12.70 2.37
CA SER A 69 -3.88 12.23 3.72
C SER A 69 -4.57 13.04 4.82
N VAL A 70 -4.68 14.36 4.65
CA VAL A 70 -5.35 15.27 5.60
C VAL A 70 -6.83 14.92 5.71
N TRP A 71 -7.46 14.55 4.61
CA TRP A 71 -8.87 14.12 4.58
C TRP A 71 -9.04 12.66 5.01
N ALA A 72 -8.08 11.79 4.66
CA ALA A 72 -8.10 10.37 4.99
C ALA A 72 -8.07 10.14 6.50
N GLY A 73 -7.35 10.96 7.28
CA GLY A 73 -7.33 10.88 8.74
C GLY A 73 -8.71 11.11 9.37
N ASN A 74 -9.42 12.17 8.96
CA ASN A 74 -10.76 12.48 9.49
C ASN A 74 -11.82 11.44 9.04
N LEU A 75 -11.65 10.85 7.85
CA LEU A 75 -12.54 9.79 7.36
C LEU A 75 -12.24 8.43 8.03
N ALA A 76 -10.98 8.15 8.35
CA ALA A 76 -10.55 6.91 9.01
C ALA A 76 -11.03 6.79 10.47
N ASP A 77 -11.19 7.93 11.16
CA ASP A 77 -11.69 7.94 12.54
C ASP A 77 -13.22 7.89 12.63
N ARG A 78 -13.95 8.19 11.54
CA ARG A 78 -15.42 8.23 11.53
C ARG A 78 -16.09 7.00 10.90
N VAL A 79 -15.35 6.15 10.21
CA VAL A 79 -15.89 5.01 9.47
C VAL A 79 -15.31 3.70 10.01
N ASP A 80 -16.16 2.69 10.19
CA ASP A 80 -15.75 1.35 10.61
C ASP A 80 -14.52 0.85 9.82
N ARG A 81 -13.39 0.65 10.52
CA ARG A 81 -12.10 0.26 9.92
C ARG A 81 -12.19 -0.93 8.95
N LYS A 82 -13.12 -1.86 9.18
CA LYS A 82 -13.39 -3.00 8.28
C LYS A 82 -13.99 -2.60 6.93
N ARG A 83 -14.95 -1.67 6.94
CA ARG A 83 -15.57 -1.16 5.69
C ARG A 83 -14.58 -0.35 4.89
N LEU A 84 -13.77 0.46 5.58
CA LEU A 84 -12.76 1.29 4.93
C LEU A 84 -11.69 0.41 4.25
N LEU A 85 -11.20 -0.63 4.95
CA LEU A 85 -10.29 -1.63 4.38
C LEU A 85 -10.88 -2.34 3.15
N LEU A 86 -12.13 -2.81 3.23
CA LEU A 86 -12.79 -3.49 2.10
C LEU A 86 -12.95 -2.58 0.89
N ILE A 87 -13.33 -1.32 1.09
CA ILE A 87 -13.50 -0.34 0.01
C ILE A 87 -12.15 -0.05 -0.65
N THR A 88 -11.10 0.22 0.13
CA THR A 88 -9.76 0.47 -0.44
C THR A 88 -9.23 -0.75 -1.20
N GLN A 89 -9.48 -1.96 -0.69
CA GLN A 89 -9.02 -3.19 -1.34
C GLN A 89 -9.76 -3.44 -2.65
N LEU A 90 -11.08 -3.20 -2.68
CA LEU A 90 -11.87 -3.29 -3.91
C LEU A 90 -11.38 -2.29 -4.93
N VAL A 91 -11.21 -1.01 -4.56
CA VAL A 91 -10.72 0.04 -5.46
C VAL A 91 -9.34 -0.30 -6.03
N ALA A 92 -8.40 -0.75 -5.19
CA ALA A 92 -7.07 -1.15 -5.64
C ALA A 92 -7.10 -2.34 -6.62
N THR A 93 -7.98 -3.30 -6.38
CA THR A 93 -8.15 -4.48 -7.25
C THR A 93 -8.80 -4.08 -8.57
N SER A 94 -9.81 -3.22 -8.55
CA SER A 94 -10.46 -2.68 -9.74
C SER A 94 -9.48 -1.90 -10.62
N LEU A 95 -8.66 -1.05 -10.02
CA LEU A 95 -7.68 -0.25 -10.75
C LEU A 95 -6.60 -1.13 -11.38
N SER A 96 -6.10 -2.14 -10.65
CA SER A 96 -5.19 -3.14 -11.19
C SER A 96 -5.80 -3.93 -12.35
N ALA A 97 -7.07 -4.33 -12.23
CA ALA A 97 -7.77 -5.08 -13.27
C ALA A 97 -7.95 -4.25 -14.55
N ILE A 98 -8.26 -2.95 -14.41
CA ILE A 98 -8.37 -2.03 -15.56
C ILE A 98 -7.02 -1.88 -16.25
N LEU A 99 -5.94 -1.69 -15.48
CA LEU A 99 -4.58 -1.61 -16.01
C LEU A 99 -4.10 -2.90 -16.69
N ALA A 100 -4.55 -4.06 -16.23
CA ALA A 100 -4.22 -5.35 -16.83
C ALA A 100 -5.01 -5.65 -18.11
N ALA A 101 -6.17 -5.00 -18.28
CA ALA A 101 -7.03 -5.16 -19.46
C ALA A 101 -6.69 -4.16 -20.60
N LEU A 102 -5.96 -3.08 -20.27
CA LEU A 102 -5.38 -2.11 -21.21
C LEU A 102 -4.03 -2.61 -21.73
#